data_AF-A0A4C2EPP0-F1
#
_entry.id   AF-A0A4C2EPP0-F1
#
_cell.length_a   1.000
_cell.length_b   1.000
_cell.length_c   1.000
_cell.angle_alpha   90.00
_cell.angle_beta   90.00
_cell.angle_gamma   90.00
#
_symmetry.space_group_name_H-M   'P 1'
#
loop_
_entity.id
_entity.type
_entity.pdbx_description
1 polymer ?
#
loop_
_entity_poly.entity_id
_entity_poly.type
_entity_poly.pdbx_seq_one_letter_code
_entity_poly.pdbx_strand_id
1 'polypeptide(L)'
;MKPEDTLELIENCGGKEVTYVGTKTSILGAEKNVYIEDRHRAKHALTTGVNGTGKTHELLHVALQDSVKDRGFAIFNSKGTVIDQFLAKVPENRYDDLVYVNPYREPITGINVLEPYLDQTVPTAAKTNRIELIVSNLIQLFKRLSTNWGDRFGRVLTTLLRAGVEANIEHRAGYTLIDIKNCVTDNEELKQLIDDTKDPELRSQLVTIKDDLSDSQLEPLVRRLNDFTENKTVRHIVGSETRAVVNHQT
;
A
#
# COMPACT_ATOMS: atom_id res chain seq x y z
N MET A 1 -1.70 -23.96 26.95
CA MET A 1 -1.79 -22.49 27.15
C MET A 1 -3.24 -22.04 27.29
N LYS A 2 -3.56 -21.41 28.42
CA LYS A 2 -4.85 -20.73 28.62
C LYS A 2 -4.78 -19.33 27.97
N PRO A 3 -5.93 -18.69 27.67
CA PRO A 3 -5.95 -17.34 27.09
C PRO A 3 -5.20 -16.29 27.94
N GLU A 4 -5.32 -16.37 29.26
CA GLU A 4 -4.65 -15.47 30.21
C GLU A 4 -3.12 -15.57 30.11
N ASP A 5 -2.57 -16.78 30.10
CA ASP A 5 -1.13 -17.02 29.91
C ASP A 5 -0.62 -16.46 28.58
N THR A 6 -1.47 -16.49 27.54
CA THR A 6 -1.12 -15.97 26.21
C THR A 6 -1.02 -14.45 26.23
N LEU A 7 -1.97 -13.78 26.88
CA LEU A 7 -1.98 -12.33 27.02
C LEU A 7 -0.77 -11.85 27.82
N GLU A 8 -0.47 -12.50 28.95
CA GLU A 8 0.68 -12.16 29.78
C GLU A 8 2.01 -12.29 29.01
N LEU A 9 2.14 -13.30 28.14
CA LEU A 9 3.32 -13.45 27.29
C LEU A 9 3.44 -12.35 26.24
N ILE A 10 2.33 -11.90 25.67
CA ILE A 10 2.29 -10.81 24.69
C ILE A 10 2.66 -9.48 25.36
N GLU A 11 2.05 -9.16 26.50
CA GLU A 11 2.31 -7.91 27.22
C GLU A 11 3.76 -7.84 27.73
N ASN A 12 4.31 -8.97 28.19
CA ASN A 12 5.67 -9.06 28.71
C ASN A 12 6.72 -9.40 27.63
N CYS A 13 6.39 -9.29 26.34
CA CYS A 13 7.36 -9.48 25.26
C CYS A 13 8.19 -8.23 24.95
N GLY A 14 7.84 -7.08 25.53
CA GLY A 14 8.58 -5.83 25.42
C GLY A 14 10.06 -6.02 25.80
N GLY A 15 10.96 -5.52 24.95
CA GLY A 15 12.42 -5.64 25.14
C GLY A 15 13.02 -7.02 24.88
N LYS A 16 12.22 -8.02 24.47
CA LYS A 16 12.74 -9.36 24.10
C LYS A 16 12.90 -9.51 22.58
N GLU A 17 14.02 -10.09 22.16
CA GLU A 17 14.31 -10.41 20.75
C GLU A 17 13.77 -11.79 20.33
N VAL A 18 12.63 -12.22 20.89
CA VAL A 18 11.99 -13.48 20.56
C VAL A 18 10.49 -13.30 20.36
N THR A 19 9.91 -13.98 19.38
CA THR A 19 8.48 -14.04 19.13
C THR A 19 7.96 -15.40 19.55
N TYR A 20 7.07 -15.44 20.53
CA TYR A 20 6.41 -16.66 21.00
C TYR A 20 5.38 -17.14 19.97
N VAL A 21 5.37 -18.43 19.68
CA VAL A 21 4.47 -19.06 18.69
C VAL A 21 3.61 -20.17 19.28
N GLY A 22 3.87 -20.59 20.52
CA GLY A 22 3.06 -21.57 21.24
C GLY A 22 3.77 -22.16 22.45
N THR A 23 3.30 -23.30 22.92
CA THR A 23 3.94 -24.10 23.98
C THR A 23 4.09 -25.55 23.57
N LYS A 24 5.03 -26.23 24.22
CA LYS A 24 5.19 -27.68 24.18
C LYS A 24 5.25 -28.24 25.60
N THR A 25 4.64 -29.40 25.81
CA THR A 25 4.76 -30.13 27.07
C THR A 25 5.92 -31.12 26.96
N SER A 26 6.86 -31.07 27.90
CA SER A 26 7.95 -32.03 27.98
C SER A 26 7.45 -33.40 28.43
N ILE A 27 8.29 -34.43 28.25
CA ILE A 27 8.00 -35.80 28.73
C ILE A 27 7.79 -35.87 30.25
N LEU A 28 8.29 -34.88 31.01
CA LEU A 28 8.14 -34.77 32.46
C LEU A 28 6.91 -33.95 32.88
N GLY A 29 6.03 -33.59 31.94
CA GLY A 29 4.83 -32.81 32.18
C GLY A 29 5.03 -31.30 32.28
N ALA A 30 6.26 -30.80 32.24
CA ALA A 30 6.52 -29.35 32.28
C ALA A 30 6.20 -28.67 30.94
N GLU A 31 5.36 -27.64 30.96
CA GLU A 31 5.06 -26.78 29.81
C GLU A 31 6.23 -25.81 29.55
N LYS A 32 6.64 -25.67 28.29
CA LYS A 32 7.71 -24.76 27.85
C LYS A 32 7.24 -23.95 26.65
N ASN A 33 7.54 -22.65 26.67
CA ASN A 33 7.25 -21.78 25.54
C ASN A 33 8.10 -22.16 24.33
N VAL A 34 7.48 -22.09 23.15
CA VAL A 34 8.10 -22.23 21.84
C VAL A 34 8.15 -20.83 21.23
N TYR A 35 9.32 -20.45 20.74
CA TYR A 35 9.56 -19.13 20.17
C TYR A 35 10.51 -19.21 18.97
N ILE A 36 10.49 -18.14 18.18
CA ILE A 36 11.44 -17.89 17.10
C ILE A 36 12.22 -16.63 17.49
N GLU A 37 13.54 -16.67 17.38
CA GLU A 37 14.36 -15.46 17.53
C GLU A 37 14.04 -14.46 16.42
N ASP A 38 13.88 -13.19 16.76
CA ASP A 38 13.38 -12.17 15.84
C ASP A 38 14.32 -11.98 14.63
N ARG A 39 15.64 -12.13 14.82
CA ARG A 39 16.63 -12.12 13.74
C ARG A 39 16.40 -13.18 12.67
N HIS A 40 15.73 -14.29 12.99
CA HIS A 40 15.38 -15.32 12.01
C HIS A 40 14.11 -14.95 11.24
N ARG A 41 13.17 -14.21 11.84
CA ARG A 41 11.94 -13.75 11.16
C ARG A 41 12.25 -12.79 10.00
N ALA A 42 13.38 -12.08 10.04
CA ALA A 42 13.86 -11.25 8.93
C ALA A 42 14.13 -12.04 7.63
N LYS A 43 14.28 -13.37 7.70
CA LYS A 43 14.44 -14.26 6.54
C LYS A 43 13.12 -14.78 5.96
N HIS A 44 12.00 -14.21 6.39
CA HIS A 44 10.64 -14.67 6.16
C HIS A 44 10.29 -15.94 6.96
N ALA A 45 9.00 -16.07 7.28
CA ALA A 45 8.42 -17.23 7.94
C ALA A 45 7.21 -17.73 7.16
N LEU A 46 7.02 -19.05 7.13
CA LEU A 46 5.91 -19.69 6.44
C LEU A 46 5.11 -20.54 7.44
N THR A 47 3.86 -20.16 7.67
CA THR A 47 2.91 -20.94 8.49
C THR A 47 1.99 -21.73 7.58
N THR A 48 2.05 -23.06 7.64
CA THR A 48 1.24 -23.98 6.80
C THR A 48 0.36 -24.89 7.66
N GLY A 49 -0.68 -25.46 7.05
CA GLY A 49 -1.65 -26.34 7.73
C GLY A 49 -3.05 -26.24 7.12
N VAL A 50 -3.90 -27.23 7.40
CA VAL A 50 -5.30 -27.25 6.89
C VAL A 50 -6.19 -26.22 7.59
N ASN A 51 -7.40 -25.99 7.09
CA ASN A 51 -8.33 -25.06 7.75
C ASN A 51 -8.66 -25.51 9.18
N GLY A 52 -8.78 -24.56 10.11
CA GLY A 52 -9.08 -24.85 11.52
C GLY A 52 -7.87 -25.20 12.39
N THR A 53 -6.64 -25.28 11.85
CA THR A 53 -5.44 -25.62 12.64
C THR A 53 -4.84 -24.44 13.43
N GLY A 54 -5.50 -23.28 13.46
CA GLY A 54 -5.05 -22.13 14.26
C GLY A 54 -4.08 -21.15 13.58
N LYS A 55 -3.73 -21.33 12.30
CA LYS A 55 -2.79 -20.45 11.57
C LYS A 55 -3.10 -18.95 11.69
N THR A 56 -4.38 -18.58 11.57
CA THR A 56 -4.82 -17.18 11.68
C THR A 56 -4.61 -16.63 13.08
N HIS A 57 -4.84 -17.44 14.12
CA HIS A 57 -4.61 -17.06 15.50
C HIS A 57 -3.11 -16.94 15.81
N GLU A 58 -2.28 -17.84 15.27
CA GLU A 58 -0.83 -17.74 15.38
C GLU A 58 -0.32 -16.40 14.81
N LEU A 59 -0.71 -16.07 13.57
CA LEU A 59 -0.33 -14.80 12.94
C LEU A 59 -0.88 -13.57 13.68
N LEU A 60 -2.08 -13.67 14.25
CA LEU A 60 -2.65 -12.62 15.11
C LEU A 60 -1.80 -12.40 16.36
N HIS A 61 -1.36 -13.46 17.04
CA HIS A 61 -0.50 -13.35 18.21
C HIS A 61 0.89 -12.80 17.87
N VAL A 62 1.42 -13.13 16.68
CA VAL A 62 2.66 -12.52 16.18
C VAL A 62 2.46 -11.01 15.99
N ALA A 63 1.38 -10.59 15.34
CA ALA A 63 1.08 -9.18 15.13
C ALA A 63 0.91 -8.40 16.44
N LEU A 64 0.25 -8.99 17.45
CA LEU A 64 0.11 -8.37 18.77
C LEU A 64 1.46 -8.25 19.51
N GLN A 65 2.36 -9.23 19.38
CA GLN A 65 3.70 -9.09 19.93
C GLN A 65 4.50 -8.00 19.22
N ASP A 66 4.38 -7.88 17.90
CA ASP A 66 5.04 -6.83 17.14
C ASP A 66 4.50 -5.43 17.49
N SER A 67 3.19 -5.29 17.78
CA SER A 67 2.62 -4.00 18.22
C SER A 67 3.11 -3.59 19.61
N VAL A 68 3.29 -4.53 20.54
CA VAL A 68 3.90 -4.28 21.87
C VAL A 68 5.38 -3.93 21.76
N LYS A 69 6.11 -4.51 20.80
CA LYS A 69 7.56 -4.27 20.58
C LYS A 69 7.89 -3.04 19.76
N ASP A 70 6.89 -2.25 19.44
CA ASP A 70 7.02 -1.10 18.56
C ASP A 70 7.56 -1.38 17.15
N ARG A 71 7.00 -2.41 16.50
CA ARG A 71 7.35 -2.78 15.13
C ARG A 71 6.18 -2.57 14.19
N GLY A 72 6.42 -1.87 13.09
CA GLY A 72 5.44 -1.70 12.01
C GLY A 72 5.21 -3.01 11.26
N PHE A 73 3.94 -3.30 10.93
CA PHE A 73 3.55 -4.43 10.10
C PHE A 73 2.27 -4.10 9.32
N ALA A 74 1.94 -4.95 8.34
CA ALA A 74 0.70 -4.87 7.59
C ALA A 74 -0.02 -6.23 7.63
N ILE A 75 -1.33 -6.21 7.90
CA ILE A 75 -2.18 -7.39 7.86
C ILE A 75 -3.04 -7.34 6.60
N PHE A 76 -2.77 -8.24 5.66
CA PHE A 76 -3.61 -8.42 4.47
C PHE A 76 -4.54 -9.59 4.70
N ASN A 77 -5.84 -9.34 4.64
CA ASN A 77 -6.82 -10.36 4.94
C ASN A 77 -8.12 -10.13 4.17
N SER A 78 -8.57 -11.17 3.46
CA SER A 78 -9.81 -11.17 2.69
C SER A 78 -11.06 -11.54 3.51
N LYS A 79 -10.91 -11.92 4.80
CA LYS A 79 -12.01 -12.38 5.68
C LYS A 79 -12.02 -11.63 7.01
N GLY A 80 -12.91 -10.66 7.19
CA GLY A 80 -12.82 -9.61 8.22
C GLY A 80 -12.55 -9.99 9.69
N THR A 81 -12.87 -11.21 10.13
CA THR A 81 -12.88 -11.57 11.56
C THR A 81 -11.53 -11.47 12.29
N VAL A 82 -10.39 -11.61 11.60
CA VAL A 82 -9.07 -11.47 12.26
C VAL A 82 -8.70 -10.02 12.55
N ILE A 83 -9.16 -9.09 11.71
CA ILE A 83 -8.85 -7.67 11.90
C ILE A 83 -9.63 -7.14 13.10
N ASP A 84 -10.90 -7.49 13.23
CA ASP A 84 -11.71 -7.12 14.40
C ASP A 84 -11.11 -7.67 15.69
N GLN A 85 -10.59 -8.91 15.66
CA GLN A 85 -9.91 -9.52 16.81
C GLN A 85 -8.60 -8.83 17.18
N PHE A 86 -7.86 -8.32 16.19
CA PHE A 86 -6.65 -7.54 16.38
C PHE A 86 -6.99 -6.17 16.99
N LEU A 87 -7.92 -5.43 16.40
CA LEU A 87 -8.35 -4.11 16.88
C LEU A 87 -8.87 -4.16 18.32
N ALA A 88 -9.55 -5.25 18.70
CA ALA A 88 -10.02 -5.45 20.07
C ALA A 88 -8.91 -5.76 21.10
N LYS A 89 -7.67 -6.01 20.67
CA LYS A 89 -6.54 -6.43 21.54
C LYS A 89 -5.29 -5.59 21.38
N VAL A 90 -5.22 -4.76 20.35
CA VAL A 90 -4.06 -3.90 20.13
C VAL A 90 -3.94 -2.90 21.28
N PRO A 91 -2.72 -2.62 21.79
CA PRO A 91 -2.54 -1.67 22.88
C PRO A 91 -3.10 -0.28 22.54
N GLU A 92 -3.77 0.37 23.50
CA GLU A 92 -4.44 1.67 23.29
C GLU A 92 -3.47 2.76 22.79
N ASN A 93 -2.22 2.73 23.26
CA ASN A 93 -1.18 3.67 22.84
C ASN A 93 -0.75 3.52 21.37
N ARG A 94 -1.32 2.56 20.63
CA ARG A 94 -1.07 2.33 19.21
C ARG A 94 -2.21 2.81 18.32
N TYR A 95 -3.34 3.25 18.87
CA TYR A 95 -4.53 3.57 18.07
C TYR A 95 -4.25 4.66 17.02
N ASP A 96 -3.43 5.64 17.36
CA ASP A 96 -3.04 6.73 16.45
C ASP A 96 -2.09 6.27 15.31
N ASP A 97 -1.47 5.09 15.44
CA ASP A 97 -0.59 4.51 14.41
C ASP A 97 -1.36 3.62 13.42
N LEU A 98 -2.65 3.33 13.69
CA LEU A 98 -3.40 2.36 12.92
C LEU A 98 -3.97 2.97 11.65
N VAL A 99 -3.65 2.34 10.51
CA VAL A 99 -4.30 2.62 9.23
C VAL A 99 -5.17 1.43 8.85
N TYR A 100 -6.49 1.62 8.89
CA TYR A 100 -7.47 0.59 8.57
C TYR A 100 -8.13 0.86 7.22
N VAL A 101 -7.69 0.13 6.19
CA VAL A 101 -8.26 0.22 4.85
C VAL A 101 -9.28 -0.91 4.66
N ASN A 102 -10.57 -0.55 4.67
CA ASN A 102 -11.64 -1.48 4.38
C ASN A 102 -12.52 -0.98 3.21
N PRO A 103 -12.45 -1.61 2.03
CA PRO A 103 -13.25 -1.21 0.87
C PRO A 103 -14.77 -1.34 1.06
N TYR A 104 -15.22 -2.07 2.08
CA TYR A 104 -16.64 -2.33 2.36
C TYR A 104 -17.22 -1.48 3.50
N ARG A 105 -16.41 -0.64 4.15
CA ARG A 105 -16.85 0.17 5.30
C ARG A 105 -16.59 1.64 5.03
N GLU A 106 -17.61 2.47 5.25
CA GLU A 106 -17.49 3.92 5.20
C GLU A 106 -16.96 4.49 6.53
N PRO A 107 -16.14 5.54 6.51
CA PRO A 107 -15.55 6.15 5.32
C PRO A 107 -14.47 5.25 4.69
N ILE A 108 -14.51 5.10 3.35
CA ILE A 108 -13.47 4.34 2.63
C ILE A 108 -12.14 5.11 2.72
N THR A 109 -11.12 4.48 3.29
CA THR A 109 -9.78 5.08 3.38
C THR A 109 -9.10 5.12 2.01
N GLY A 110 -8.80 6.34 1.56
CA GLY A 110 -8.07 6.61 0.32
C GLY A 110 -6.58 6.27 0.39
N ILE A 111 -6.01 5.93 -0.76
CA ILE A 111 -4.57 5.72 -0.95
C ILE A 111 -4.16 6.38 -2.28
N ASN A 112 -3.49 7.53 -2.19
CA ASN A 112 -2.84 8.11 -3.36
C ASN A 112 -1.54 7.35 -3.68
N VAL A 113 -1.59 6.47 -4.68
CA VAL A 113 -0.43 5.69 -5.13
C VAL A 113 0.64 6.54 -5.84
N LEU A 114 0.30 7.76 -6.25
CA LEU A 114 1.21 8.71 -6.88
C LEU A 114 1.84 9.68 -5.88
N GLU A 115 1.44 9.66 -4.60
CA GLU A 115 2.06 10.49 -3.57
C GLU A 115 3.23 9.73 -2.92
N PRO A 116 4.49 10.14 -3.16
CA PRO A 116 5.62 9.53 -2.50
C PRO A 116 5.80 10.10 -1.09
N TYR A 117 5.99 9.21 -0.11
CA TYR A 117 6.41 9.60 1.23
C TYR A 117 7.88 10.06 1.22
N LEU A 118 8.10 11.36 0.98
CA LEU A 118 9.42 11.98 0.95
C LEU A 118 9.38 13.30 1.71
N ASP A 119 10.32 13.46 2.64
CA ASP A 119 10.64 14.79 3.18
C ASP A 119 11.39 15.61 2.12
N GLN A 120 11.24 16.94 2.15
CA GLN A 120 11.96 17.86 1.26
C GLN A 120 13.48 17.74 1.43
N THR A 121 13.94 17.32 2.62
CA THR A 121 15.34 17.09 2.99
C THR A 121 15.99 15.88 2.30
N VAL A 122 15.19 15.02 1.64
CA VAL A 122 15.70 13.80 0.98
C VAL A 122 16.57 14.16 -0.24
N PRO A 123 17.75 13.52 -0.42
CA PRO A 123 18.62 13.77 -1.57
C PRO A 123 17.93 13.51 -2.92
N THR A 124 18.31 14.27 -3.95
CA THR A 124 17.74 14.14 -5.32
C THR A 124 17.77 12.70 -5.84
N ALA A 125 18.88 11.98 -5.65
CA ALA A 125 19.00 10.58 -6.08
C ALA A 125 17.94 9.66 -5.43
N ALA A 126 17.59 9.89 -4.16
CA ALA A 126 16.56 9.12 -3.48
C ALA A 126 15.15 9.50 -3.97
N LYS A 127 14.91 10.77 -4.32
CA LYS A 127 13.66 11.21 -4.98
C LYS A 127 13.50 10.51 -6.35
N THR A 128 14.53 10.53 -7.19
CA THR A 128 14.54 9.85 -8.50
C THR A 128 14.27 8.36 -8.37
N ASN A 129 14.97 7.67 -7.46
CA ASN A 129 14.73 6.24 -7.23
C ASN A 129 13.29 5.95 -6.79
N ARG A 130 12.67 6.84 -6.01
CA ARG A 130 11.28 6.70 -5.57
C ARG A 130 10.29 6.87 -6.73
N ILE A 131 10.54 7.85 -7.61
CA ILE A 131 9.75 8.04 -8.85
C ILE A 131 9.80 6.77 -9.68
N GLU A 132 11.00 6.25 -9.98
CA GLU A 132 11.17 5.02 -10.77
C GLU A 132 10.46 3.82 -10.13
N LEU A 133 10.53 3.67 -8.82
CA LEU A 133 9.87 2.57 -8.11
C LEU A 133 8.34 2.67 -8.22
N ILE A 134 7.76 3.85 -8.02
CA ILE A 134 6.30 4.05 -8.11
C ILE A 134 5.83 3.80 -9.54
N VAL A 135 6.47 4.46 -10.51
CA VAL A 135 6.12 4.35 -11.93
C VAL A 135 6.26 2.91 -12.41
N SER A 136 7.40 2.25 -12.14
CA SER A 136 7.62 0.86 -12.58
C SER A 136 6.64 -0.12 -11.94
N ASN A 137 6.26 0.06 -10.67
CA ASN A 137 5.25 -0.78 -10.01
C ASN A 137 3.86 -0.61 -10.63
N LEU A 138 3.45 0.63 -10.92
CA LEU A 138 2.17 0.90 -11.57
C LEU A 138 2.13 0.35 -13.00
N ILE A 139 3.21 0.54 -13.76
CA ILE A 139 3.36 -0.05 -15.09
C ILE A 139 3.27 -1.58 -15.04
N GLN A 140 3.92 -2.23 -14.06
CA GLN A 140 3.80 -3.67 -13.87
C GLN A 140 2.40 -4.11 -13.48
N LEU A 141 1.70 -3.34 -12.64
CA LEU A 141 0.31 -3.59 -12.26
C LEU A 141 -0.60 -3.55 -13.50
N PHE A 142 -0.52 -2.49 -14.31
CA PHE A 142 -1.33 -2.39 -15.52
C PHE A 142 -0.95 -3.45 -16.57
N LYS A 143 0.33 -3.86 -16.66
CA LYS A 143 0.76 -4.97 -17.52
C LYS A 143 0.09 -6.29 -17.13
N ARG A 144 -0.04 -6.57 -15.83
CA ARG A 144 -0.69 -7.78 -15.34
C ARG A 144 -2.20 -7.80 -15.58
N LEU A 145 -2.84 -6.63 -15.57
CA LEU A 145 -4.27 -6.49 -15.81
C LEU A 145 -4.64 -6.39 -17.29
N SER A 146 -3.67 -6.08 -18.16
CA SER A 146 -3.90 -5.91 -19.59
C SER A 146 -3.51 -7.15 -20.39
N THR A 147 -4.41 -7.64 -21.23
CA THR A 147 -4.13 -8.74 -22.17
C THR A 147 -3.29 -8.28 -23.38
N ASN A 148 -3.36 -6.99 -23.73
CA ASN A 148 -2.64 -6.38 -24.85
C ASN A 148 -1.97 -5.08 -24.37
N TRP A 149 -0.66 -5.08 -24.12
CA TRP A 149 0.04 -3.89 -23.63
C TRP A 149 0.33 -2.88 -24.75
N GLY A 150 1.11 -3.27 -25.76
CA GLY A 150 1.53 -2.39 -26.86
C GLY A 150 2.53 -1.30 -26.43
N ASP A 151 3.51 -1.00 -27.28
CA ASP A 151 4.62 -0.10 -26.93
C ASP A 151 4.20 1.37 -26.80
N ARG A 152 3.15 1.80 -27.50
CA ARG A 152 2.65 3.18 -27.41
C ARG A 152 1.96 3.43 -26.07
N PHE A 153 1.01 2.58 -25.69
CA PHE A 153 0.28 2.67 -24.43
C PHE A 153 1.24 2.73 -23.24
N GLY A 154 2.22 1.81 -23.20
CA GLY A 154 3.19 1.79 -22.12
C GLY A 154 4.01 3.07 -22.02
N ARG A 155 4.43 3.65 -23.15
CA ARG A 155 5.17 4.91 -23.16
C ARG A 155 4.32 6.07 -22.67
N VAL A 156 3.13 6.27 -23.25
CA VAL A 156 2.23 7.38 -22.87
C VAL A 156 1.86 7.31 -21.38
N LEU A 157 1.46 6.14 -20.89
CA LEU A 157 1.13 5.96 -19.48
C LEU A 157 2.34 6.20 -18.56
N THR A 158 3.53 5.76 -18.97
CA THR A 158 4.77 6.01 -18.20
C THR A 158 5.08 7.50 -18.10
N THR A 159 4.96 8.24 -19.21
CA THR A 159 5.18 9.70 -19.25
C THR A 159 4.20 10.43 -18.35
N LEU A 160 2.90 10.12 -18.44
CA LEU A 160 1.87 10.75 -17.59
C LEU A 160 2.07 10.44 -16.10
N LEU A 161 2.28 9.16 -15.75
CA LEU A 161 2.51 8.76 -14.36
C LEU A 161 3.75 9.43 -13.78
N ARG A 162 4.84 9.50 -14.55
CA ARG A 162 6.08 10.15 -14.12
C ARG A 162 5.85 11.63 -13.83
N ALA A 163 5.19 12.34 -14.75
CA ALA A 163 4.88 13.75 -14.57
C ALA A 163 4.03 14.00 -13.32
N GLY A 164 2.99 13.19 -13.08
CA GLY A 164 2.16 13.32 -11.89
C GLY A 164 2.93 13.09 -10.60
N VAL A 165 3.80 12.07 -10.56
CA VAL A 165 4.63 11.80 -9.36
C VAL A 165 5.66 12.92 -9.14
N GLU A 166 6.28 13.43 -10.19
CA GLU A 166 7.22 14.56 -10.10
C GLU A 166 6.51 15.83 -9.61
N ALA A 167 5.36 16.18 -10.17
CA ALA A 167 4.56 17.32 -9.72
C ALA A 167 4.12 17.16 -8.24
N ASN A 168 3.79 15.95 -7.80
CA ASN A 168 3.49 15.67 -6.39
C ASN A 168 4.69 15.89 -5.47
N ILE A 169 5.90 15.51 -5.89
CA ILE A 169 7.14 15.72 -5.11
C ILE A 169 7.48 17.20 -5.03
N GLU A 170 7.41 17.88 -6.16
CA GLU A 170 7.96 19.22 -6.28
C GLU A 170 7.02 20.31 -5.78
N HIS A 171 5.72 20.14 -6.03
CA HIS A 171 4.71 21.17 -5.80
C HIS A 171 3.63 20.75 -4.82
N ARG A 172 3.62 19.48 -4.37
CA ARG A 172 2.50 18.89 -3.61
C ARG A 172 1.17 19.08 -4.36
N ALA A 173 1.21 18.91 -5.68
CA ALA A 173 0.07 19.15 -6.57
C ALA A 173 -1.13 18.22 -6.28
N GLY A 174 -0.90 17.04 -5.70
CA GLY A 174 -1.97 16.15 -5.27
C GLY A 174 -2.50 15.21 -6.35
N TYR A 175 -1.87 15.16 -7.53
CA TYR A 175 -2.24 14.27 -8.64
C TYR A 175 -2.47 12.84 -8.15
N THR A 176 -3.63 12.31 -8.51
CA THR A 176 -4.08 10.95 -8.25
C THR A 176 -4.11 10.15 -9.54
N LEU A 177 -4.38 8.85 -9.43
CA LEU A 177 -4.54 8.01 -10.63
C LEU A 177 -5.77 8.41 -11.46
N ILE A 178 -6.76 9.08 -10.85
CA ILE A 178 -7.93 9.62 -11.55
C ILE A 178 -7.54 10.83 -12.38
N ASP A 179 -6.67 11.70 -11.87
CA ASP A 179 -6.22 12.89 -12.59
C ASP A 179 -5.36 12.49 -13.80
N ILE A 180 -4.49 11.49 -13.64
CA ILE A 180 -3.74 10.91 -14.76
C ILE A 180 -4.65 10.35 -15.83
N LYS A 181 -5.77 9.74 -15.45
CA LYS A 181 -6.78 9.29 -16.41
C LYS A 181 -7.45 10.47 -17.11
N ASN A 182 -7.79 11.52 -16.38
CA ASN A 182 -8.43 12.71 -16.95
C ASN A 182 -7.49 13.41 -17.96
N CYS A 183 -6.18 13.45 -17.71
CA CYS A 183 -5.17 13.96 -18.64
C CYS A 183 -5.13 13.23 -20.00
N VAL A 184 -5.70 12.02 -20.11
CA VAL A 184 -5.79 11.30 -21.38
C VAL A 184 -7.00 11.75 -22.20
N THR A 185 -8.05 12.24 -21.55
CA THR A 185 -9.34 12.58 -22.18
C THR A 185 -9.64 14.07 -22.22
N ASP A 186 -8.97 14.87 -21.38
CA ASP A 186 -9.17 16.30 -21.23
C ASP A 186 -7.85 17.04 -21.46
N ASN A 187 -7.86 17.90 -22.49
CA ASN A 187 -6.70 18.67 -22.90
C ASN A 187 -6.33 19.78 -21.90
N GLU A 188 -7.28 20.31 -21.13
CA GLU A 188 -6.98 21.32 -20.12
C GLU A 188 -6.30 20.68 -18.90
N GLU A 189 -6.73 19.48 -18.49
CA GLU A 189 -6.06 18.70 -17.44
C GLU A 189 -4.63 18.32 -17.85
N LEU A 190 -4.44 17.88 -19.10
CA LEU A 190 -3.11 17.59 -19.63
C LEU A 190 -2.22 18.84 -19.68
N LYS A 191 -2.79 19.99 -20.02
CA LYS A 191 -2.08 21.26 -20.05
C LYS A 191 -1.65 21.69 -18.64
N GLN A 192 -2.51 21.51 -17.64
CA GLN A 192 -2.15 21.76 -16.25
C GLN A 192 -0.97 20.88 -15.81
N LEU A 193 -0.99 19.60 -16.16
CA LEU A 193 0.13 18.69 -15.88
C LEU A 193 1.43 19.11 -16.59
N ILE A 194 1.34 19.58 -17.84
CA ILE A 194 2.48 20.14 -18.60
C ILE A 194 3.06 21.36 -17.87
N ASP A 195 2.22 22.23 -17.33
CA ASP A 195 2.65 23.45 -16.65
C ASP A 195 3.27 23.16 -15.28
N ASP A 196 2.81 22.12 -14.58
CA ASP A 196 3.38 21.64 -13.31
C ASP A 196 4.66 20.80 -13.49
N THR A 197 5.01 20.43 -14.73
CA THR A 197 6.21 19.63 -15.05
C THR A 197 7.43 20.53 -15.26
N LYS A 198 8.45 20.40 -14.38
CA LYS A 198 9.70 21.16 -14.50
C LYS A 198 10.74 20.56 -15.45
N ASP A 199 10.80 19.24 -15.55
CA ASP A 199 11.77 18.58 -16.44
C ASP A 199 11.46 18.94 -17.91
N PRO A 200 12.38 19.61 -18.64
CA PRO A 200 12.13 20.06 -20.00
C PRO A 200 11.90 18.93 -21.00
N GLU A 201 12.57 17.79 -20.80
CA GLU A 201 12.44 16.62 -21.67
C GLU A 201 11.09 15.94 -21.44
N LEU A 202 10.69 15.78 -20.17
CA LEU A 202 9.37 15.24 -19.83
C LEU A 202 8.25 16.15 -20.33
N ARG A 203 8.40 17.47 -20.16
CA ARG A 203 7.46 18.48 -20.67
C ARG A 203 7.33 18.39 -22.19
N SER A 204 8.45 18.26 -22.91
CA SER A 204 8.45 18.08 -24.37
C SER A 204 7.65 16.84 -24.79
N GLN A 205 7.85 15.70 -24.11
CA GLN A 205 7.10 14.47 -24.38
C GLN A 205 5.59 14.62 -24.14
N LEU A 206 5.18 15.35 -23.10
CA LEU A 206 3.77 15.64 -22.83
C LEU A 206 3.15 16.53 -23.91
N VAL A 207 3.89 17.54 -24.39
CA VAL A 207 3.45 18.40 -25.51
C VAL A 207 3.28 17.55 -26.78
N THR A 208 4.22 16.66 -27.09
CA THR A 208 4.07 15.69 -28.19
C THR A 208 2.83 14.80 -28.02
N ILE A 209 2.55 14.32 -26.81
CA ILE A 209 1.32 13.54 -26.54
C ILE A 209 0.08 14.37 -26.85
N LYS A 210 0.06 15.63 -26.42
CA LYS A 210 -1.09 16.53 -26.59
C LYS A 210 -1.31 16.93 -28.05
N ASP A 211 -0.25 17.23 -28.79
CA ASP A 211 -0.34 17.85 -30.11
C ASP A 211 -0.32 16.81 -31.25
N ASP A 212 0.34 15.65 -31.07
CA ASP A 212 0.55 14.67 -32.14
C ASP A 212 -0.31 13.39 -32.01
N LEU A 213 -0.93 13.11 -30.84
CA LEU A 213 -1.78 11.92 -30.66
C LEU A 213 -3.25 12.28 -30.77
N SER A 214 -3.97 11.54 -31.63
CA SER A 214 -5.42 11.67 -31.74
C SER A 214 -6.16 10.90 -30.65
N ASP A 215 -7.41 11.29 -30.37
CA ASP A 215 -8.30 10.57 -29.44
C ASP A 215 -8.39 9.07 -29.76
N SER A 216 -8.46 8.69 -31.04
CA SER A 216 -8.49 7.30 -31.48
C SER A 216 -7.21 6.52 -31.16
N GLN A 217 -6.06 7.20 -31.07
CA GLN A 217 -4.80 6.59 -30.66
C GLN A 217 -4.69 6.46 -29.14
N LEU A 218 -5.38 7.32 -28.39
CA LEU A 218 -5.46 7.30 -26.93
C LEU A 218 -6.61 6.43 -26.39
N GLU A 219 -7.64 6.13 -27.19
CA GLU A 219 -8.80 5.31 -26.80
C GLU A 219 -8.41 3.98 -26.11
N PRO A 220 -7.39 3.22 -26.55
CA PRO A 220 -6.98 2.02 -25.85
C PRO A 220 -6.46 2.31 -24.43
N LEU A 221 -5.80 3.45 -24.21
CA LEU A 221 -5.33 3.88 -22.89
C LEU A 221 -6.50 4.21 -21.98
N VAL A 222 -7.43 5.02 -22.48
CA VAL A 222 -8.67 5.42 -21.78
C VAL A 222 -9.46 4.19 -21.36
N ARG A 223 -9.68 3.22 -22.26
CA ARG A 223 -10.43 2.00 -21.96
C ARG A 223 -9.83 1.21 -20.80
N ARG A 224 -8.51 1.02 -20.77
CA ARG A 224 -7.85 0.25 -19.70
C ARG A 224 -7.88 0.98 -18.36
N LEU A 225 -7.72 2.30 -18.37
CA LEU A 225 -7.88 3.12 -17.17
C LEU A 225 -9.34 3.11 -16.69
N ASN A 226 -10.31 3.05 -17.60
CA ASN A 226 -11.72 2.84 -17.26
C ASN A 226 -11.94 1.46 -16.65
N ASP A 227 -11.43 0.38 -17.24
CA ASP A 227 -11.56 -0.98 -16.71
C ASP A 227 -11.00 -1.07 -15.27
N PHE A 228 -9.88 -0.39 -14.99
CA PHE A 228 -9.31 -0.31 -13.64
C PHE A 228 -10.19 0.51 -12.67
N THR A 229 -10.80 1.60 -13.15
CA THR A 229 -11.57 2.56 -12.34
C THR A 229 -13.09 2.33 -12.38
N GLU A 230 -13.56 1.26 -13.02
CA GLU A 230 -14.99 0.93 -13.17
C GLU A 230 -15.62 0.67 -11.80
N ASN A 231 -14.91 -0.06 -10.95
CA ASN A 231 -15.31 -0.32 -9.58
C ASN A 231 -15.28 0.99 -8.76
N LYS A 232 -16.44 1.43 -8.26
CA LYS A 232 -16.59 2.67 -7.47
C LYS A 232 -15.70 2.70 -6.23
N THR A 233 -15.53 1.57 -5.55
CA THR A 233 -14.68 1.45 -4.38
C THR A 233 -13.21 1.64 -4.75
N VAL A 234 -12.74 1.00 -5.82
CA VAL A 234 -11.37 1.22 -6.32
C VAL A 234 -11.16 2.68 -6.68
N ARG A 235 -12.12 3.28 -7.40
CA ARG A 235 -12.08 4.70 -7.78
C ARG A 235 -11.98 5.62 -6.56
N HIS A 236 -12.74 5.35 -5.50
CA HIS A 236 -12.67 6.14 -4.27
C HIS A 236 -11.31 5.98 -3.58
N ILE A 237 -10.77 4.76 -3.52
CA ILE A 237 -9.46 4.51 -2.92
C ILE A 237 -8.37 5.27 -3.68
N VAL A 238 -8.30 5.14 -5.01
CA VAL A 238 -7.18 5.69 -5.81
C VAL A 238 -7.36 7.15 -6.22
N GLY A 239 -8.54 7.72 -6.02
CA GLY A 239 -8.87 9.13 -6.34
C GLY A 239 -8.85 10.06 -5.13
N SER A 240 -8.46 9.57 -3.96
CA SER A 240 -8.29 10.44 -2.80
C SER A 240 -6.96 11.17 -2.89
N GLU A 241 -7.01 12.50 -2.83
CA GLU A 241 -5.82 13.36 -2.66
C GLU A 241 -5.22 13.23 -1.25
N THR A 242 -6.01 12.75 -0.29
CA THR A 242 -5.62 12.71 1.12
C THR A 242 -4.92 11.39 1.45
N ARG A 243 -3.89 11.49 2.28
CA ARG A 243 -3.23 10.35 2.92
C ARG A 243 -4.26 9.52 3.69
N ALA A 244 -3.98 8.22 3.84
CA ALA A 244 -4.71 7.38 4.76
C ALA A 244 -4.51 7.91 6.20
N VAL A 245 -5.43 8.74 6.68
CA VAL A 245 -5.51 9.20 8.07
C VAL A 245 -6.78 8.62 8.64
N VAL A 246 -6.65 7.68 9.58
CA VAL A 246 -7.80 7.18 10.34
C VAL A 246 -8.12 8.22 11.40
N ASN A 247 -9.13 9.05 11.16
CA ASN A 247 -9.82 9.72 12.25
C ASN A 247 -10.80 8.70 12.84
N HIS A 248 -10.41 8.07 13.94
CA HIS A 248 -11.38 7.38 14.80
C HIS A 248 -12.33 8.44 15.37
N GLN A 249 -13.45 8.68 14.68
CA GLN A 249 -14.62 9.24 15.35
C GLN A 249 -15.19 8.15 16.25
N THR A 250 -15.23 8.48 17.52
CA THR A 250 -15.67 7.68 18.67
C THR A 250 -17.11 7.24 18.54
#